data_AF-A0A086LV02-F1
#
_entry.id   AF-A0A086LV02-F1
#
_cell.length_a   1.000
_cell.length_b   1.000
_cell.length_c   1.000
_cell.angle_alpha   90.00
_cell.angle_beta   90.00
_cell.angle_gamma   90.00
#
_symmetry.space_group_name_H-M   'P 1'
#
loop_
_entity.id
_entity.type
_entity.pdbx_description
1 polymer ?
#
loop_
_entity_poly.entity_id
_entity_poly.type
_entity_poly.pdbx_seq_one_letter_code
_entity_poly.pdbx_strand_id
1 'polypeptide(L)'
;MDVEDLKACATGCSPPGVEKVQFCPFYTMRDYQEKSDLVLLPYNYLLDPSSQLLKPGSLANSILIIDEAHNVEQVAEDASSFELRQMDIGRCINALGTLAEMISRKLAVPETDVSDSNRKGSSAPPVSVAQLLLLQQSLAKLDEWMSEFELSAPTENLRHPHALLSLEEVTEAFTACSDLSRTRKSEAPASLIDDATPLFSARGKPLLDRLLAACMQALQDEGAETEAHIEKHVNSLDNLRRIFNVWICIHAFEVKNQSLSPVS
;
A
#
# COMPACT_ATOMS: atom_id res chain seq x y z
N MET A 1 -15.67 32.35 -5.13
CA MET A 1 -14.20 32.36 -5.22
C MET A 1 -13.84 31.06 -5.88
N ASP A 2 -13.40 31.12 -7.13
CA ASP A 2 -13.03 29.91 -7.87
C ASP A 2 -11.62 29.44 -7.47
N VAL A 3 -11.18 28.30 -8.03
CA VAL A 3 -9.85 27.74 -7.71
C VAL A 3 -8.70 28.62 -8.18
N GLU A 4 -8.92 29.44 -9.20
CA GLU A 4 -7.92 30.35 -9.77
C GLU A 4 -7.76 31.61 -8.89
N ASP A 5 -8.88 32.15 -8.38
CA ASP A 5 -8.91 33.21 -7.37
C ASP A 5 -8.16 32.80 -6.10
N LEU A 6 -8.35 31.54 -5.65
CA LEU A 6 -7.71 31.03 -4.45
C LEU A 6 -6.20 30.82 -4.64
N LYS A 7 -5.77 30.36 -5.82
CA LYS A 7 -4.34 30.29 -6.18
C LYS A 7 -3.70 31.68 -6.21
N ALA A 8 -4.39 32.67 -6.77
CA ALA A 8 -3.90 34.05 -6.83
C ALA A 8 -3.71 34.64 -5.43
N CYS A 9 -4.64 34.37 -4.51
CA CYS A 9 -4.53 34.77 -3.11
C CYS A 9 -3.40 34.04 -2.37
N ALA A 10 -3.24 32.73 -2.62
CA ALA A 10 -2.24 31.90 -1.96
C ALA A 10 -0.79 32.20 -2.38
N THR A 11 -0.57 32.67 -3.60
CA THR A 11 0.76 33.00 -4.14
C THR A 11 1.24 34.41 -3.75
N GLY A 12 0.44 35.18 -3.00
CA GLY A 12 0.81 36.52 -2.52
C GLY A 12 0.74 37.62 -3.60
N CYS A 13 0.03 37.37 -4.70
CA CYS A 13 -0.28 38.36 -5.73
C CYS A 13 -1.57 39.12 -5.38
N SER A 14 -1.60 39.77 -4.22
CA SER A 14 -2.73 40.64 -3.84
C SER A 14 -2.59 42.04 -4.47
N PRO A 15 -3.70 42.71 -4.82
CA PRO A 15 -3.69 44.10 -5.29
C PRO A 15 -3.08 45.06 -4.26
N PRO A 16 -2.56 46.23 -4.69
CA PRO A 16 -1.90 47.17 -3.79
C PRO A 16 -2.84 47.64 -2.68
N GLY A 17 -2.43 47.45 -1.41
CA GLY A 17 -3.19 47.83 -0.21
C GLY A 17 -3.71 46.66 0.64
N VAL A 18 -3.50 45.41 0.22
CA VAL A 18 -3.89 44.20 0.97
C VAL A 18 -2.64 43.47 1.47
N GLU A 19 -2.64 43.07 2.75
CA GLU A 19 -1.54 42.32 3.37
C GLU A 19 -1.34 40.97 2.65
N LYS A 20 -0.10 40.68 2.25
CA LYS A 20 0.24 39.46 1.52
C LYS A 20 0.23 38.28 2.47
N VAL A 21 -0.82 37.45 2.39
CA VAL A 21 -0.89 36.19 3.15
C VAL A 21 -0.51 35.05 2.22
N GLN A 22 0.61 34.39 2.51
CA GLN A 22 0.93 33.11 1.89
C GLN A 22 0.28 32.00 2.69
N PHE A 23 -0.51 31.16 2.02
CA PHE A 23 -1.11 29.98 2.63
C PHE A 23 -1.18 28.85 1.60
N CYS A 24 -1.23 27.61 2.05
CA CYS A 24 -1.48 26.47 1.17
C CYS A 24 -2.99 26.31 0.96
N PRO A 25 -3.52 26.46 -0.28
CA PRO A 25 -4.95 26.31 -0.56
C PRO A 25 -5.51 24.98 -0.08
N PHE A 26 -4.76 23.89 -0.31
CA PHE A 26 -5.16 22.53 0.05
C PHE A 26 -5.40 22.40 1.56
N TYR A 27 -4.42 22.76 2.39
CA TYR A 27 -4.55 22.66 3.85
C TYR A 27 -5.58 23.64 4.40
N THR A 28 -5.65 24.84 3.82
CA THR A 28 -6.61 25.86 4.25
C THR A 28 -8.05 25.40 3.97
N MET A 29 -8.36 24.93 2.76
CA MET A 29 -9.69 24.38 2.44
C MET A 29 -10.07 23.23 3.36
N ARG A 30 -9.12 22.32 3.64
CA ARG A 30 -9.33 21.20 4.56
C ARG A 30 -9.66 21.65 5.99
N ASP A 31 -9.05 22.74 6.47
CA ASP A 31 -9.33 23.28 7.81
C ASP A 31 -10.65 24.08 7.88
N TYR A 32 -11.02 24.77 6.80
CA TYR A 32 -12.27 25.54 6.71
C TYR A 32 -13.51 24.69 6.44
N GLN A 33 -13.33 23.44 6.02
CA GLN A 33 -14.40 22.50 5.76
C GLN A 33 -15.37 22.36 6.95
N GLU A 34 -14.87 22.27 8.18
CA GLU A 34 -15.70 22.11 9.39
C GLU A 34 -16.52 23.37 9.74
N LYS A 35 -16.15 24.52 9.18
CA LYS A 35 -16.80 25.82 9.41
C LYS A 35 -17.72 26.23 8.26
N SER A 36 -17.82 25.41 7.23
CA SER A 36 -18.56 25.72 6.01
C SER A 36 -19.99 25.20 6.10
N ASP A 37 -20.97 26.03 5.74
CA ASP A 37 -22.38 25.63 5.70
C ASP A 37 -22.69 24.70 4.51
N LEU A 38 -21.88 24.79 3.44
CA LEU A 38 -21.97 23.97 2.24
C LEU A 38 -20.58 23.49 1.85
N VAL A 39 -20.45 22.17 1.65
CA VAL A 39 -19.23 21.55 1.17
C VAL A 39 -19.55 20.76 -0.10
N LEU A 40 -18.83 21.07 -1.18
CA LEU A 40 -18.94 20.36 -2.45
C LEU A 40 -17.77 19.37 -2.55
N LEU A 41 -18.08 18.08 -2.72
CA LEU A 41 -17.10 17.00 -2.71
C LEU A 41 -17.39 16.05 -3.87
N PRO A 42 -16.36 15.60 -4.62
CA PRO A 42 -16.49 14.43 -5.49
C PRO A 42 -16.77 13.17 -4.66
N TYR A 43 -17.38 12.15 -5.29
CA TYR A 43 -17.78 10.92 -4.62
C TYR A 43 -16.62 10.15 -3.98
N ASN A 44 -15.43 10.18 -4.58
CA ASN A 44 -14.26 9.47 -4.06
C ASN A 44 -13.94 9.89 -2.60
N TYR A 45 -14.00 11.18 -2.26
CA TYR A 45 -13.74 11.63 -0.88
C TYR A 45 -14.76 11.17 0.15
N LEU A 46 -15.92 10.67 -0.28
CA LEU A 46 -16.94 10.08 0.57
C LEU A 46 -16.83 8.54 0.62
N LEU A 47 -16.59 7.91 -0.53
CA LEU A 47 -16.71 6.46 -0.71
C LEU A 47 -15.38 5.71 -0.62
N ASP A 48 -14.26 6.35 -0.98
CA ASP A 48 -12.93 5.74 -0.94
C ASP A 48 -12.23 6.06 0.40
N PRO A 49 -12.02 5.06 1.28
CA PRO A 49 -11.37 5.25 2.57
C PRO A 49 -9.91 5.74 2.46
N SER A 50 -9.24 5.48 1.33
CA SER A 50 -7.86 5.89 1.11
C SER A 50 -7.73 7.38 0.78
N SER A 51 -8.82 7.99 0.32
CA SER A 51 -8.86 9.40 -0.11
C SER A 51 -9.35 10.36 0.97
N GLN A 52 -9.52 9.89 2.22
CA GLN A 52 -10.13 10.61 3.34
C GLN A 52 -9.58 12.03 3.53
N LEU A 53 -10.29 12.98 2.92
CA LEU A 53 -10.12 14.41 3.11
C LEU A 53 -11.03 14.89 4.25
N LEU A 54 -12.11 14.16 4.48
CA LEU A 54 -13.08 14.36 5.55
C LEU A 54 -12.52 13.88 6.88
N LYS A 55 -12.57 14.74 7.90
CA LYS A 55 -12.27 14.34 9.26
C LYS A 55 -13.36 13.39 9.79
N PRO A 56 -13.02 12.39 10.61
CA PRO A 56 -14.01 11.52 11.24
C PRO A 56 -15.07 12.35 11.98
N GLY A 57 -16.35 12.12 11.64
CA GLY A 57 -17.47 12.85 12.25
C GLY A 57 -17.82 14.18 11.58
N SER A 58 -17.13 14.61 10.52
CA SER A 58 -17.46 15.85 9.80
C SER A 58 -18.84 15.86 9.15
N LEU A 59 -19.43 14.68 8.93
CA LEU A 59 -20.78 14.50 8.37
C LEU A 59 -21.85 14.37 9.47
N ALA A 60 -21.47 14.38 10.75
CA ALA A 60 -22.44 14.30 11.84
C ALA A 60 -23.30 15.56 11.85
N ASN A 61 -24.62 15.37 11.93
CA ASN A 61 -25.62 16.45 11.84
C ASN A 61 -25.62 17.24 10.51
N SER A 62 -25.15 16.63 9.42
CA SER A 62 -25.17 17.22 8.09
C SER A 62 -26.26 16.60 7.21
N ILE A 63 -26.71 17.35 6.19
CA ILE A 63 -27.55 16.82 5.11
C ILE A 63 -26.64 16.47 3.94
N LEU A 64 -26.60 15.20 3.56
CA LEU A 64 -25.88 14.75 2.37
C LEU A 64 -26.82 14.77 1.15
N ILE A 65 -26.44 15.52 0.13
CA ILE A 65 -27.13 15.56 -1.16
C ILE A 65 -26.20 14.91 -2.19
N ILE A 66 -26.69 13.84 -2.81
CA ILE A 66 -25.98 13.17 -3.90
C ILE A 66 -26.61 13.64 -5.20
N ASP A 67 -25.88 14.46 -5.95
CA ASP A 67 -26.24 14.82 -7.32
C ASP A 67 -25.89 13.67 -8.27
N GLU A 68 -26.65 13.44 -9.33
CA GLU A 68 -26.40 12.38 -10.34
C GLU A 68 -26.14 10.96 -9.78
N ALA A 69 -26.93 10.55 -8.79
CA ALA A 69 -26.70 9.33 -7.99
C ALA A 69 -26.62 7.99 -8.77
N HIS A 70 -26.90 7.98 -10.08
CA HIS A 70 -26.78 6.79 -10.92
C HIS A 70 -25.35 6.27 -11.06
N ASN A 71 -24.33 7.10 -10.82
CA ASN A 71 -22.91 6.71 -10.89
C ASN A 71 -22.32 6.24 -9.55
N VAL A 72 -23.09 6.33 -8.46
CA VAL A 72 -22.59 6.04 -7.10
C VAL A 72 -22.18 4.58 -6.94
N GLU A 73 -22.94 3.65 -7.54
CA GLU A 73 -22.65 2.22 -7.48
C GLU A 73 -21.29 1.90 -8.09
N GLN A 74 -21.04 2.40 -9.31
CA GLN A 74 -19.76 2.20 -9.99
C GLN A 74 -18.59 2.79 -9.20
N VAL A 75 -18.74 3.99 -8.62
CA VAL A 75 -17.66 4.58 -7.82
C VAL A 75 -17.43 3.80 -6.52
N ALA A 76 -18.48 3.27 -5.89
CA ALA A 76 -18.34 2.42 -4.71
C ALA A 76 -17.68 1.07 -5.03
N GLU A 77 -18.03 0.47 -6.17
CA GLU A 77 -17.42 -0.76 -6.69
C GLU A 77 -15.93 -0.55 -6.98
N ASP A 78 -15.59 0.53 -7.71
CA ASP A 78 -14.21 0.89 -8.01
C ASP A 78 -13.39 1.16 -6.74
N ALA A 79 -13.97 1.86 -5.75
CA ALA A 79 -13.32 2.15 -4.47
C ALA A 79 -13.10 0.89 -3.60
N SER A 80 -13.89 -0.16 -3.82
CA SER A 80 -13.81 -1.42 -3.09
C SER A 80 -13.03 -2.51 -3.85
N SER A 81 -12.69 -2.25 -5.11
CA SER A 81 -11.96 -3.17 -5.98
C SER A 81 -10.46 -2.90 -5.95
N PHE A 82 -9.67 -3.91 -6.28
CA PHE A 82 -8.23 -3.76 -6.48
C PHE A 82 -7.77 -4.58 -7.67
N GLU A 83 -6.73 -4.10 -8.35
CA GLU A 83 -6.09 -4.78 -9.48
C GLU A 83 -4.64 -5.09 -9.11
N LEU A 84 -4.22 -6.34 -9.31
CA LEU A 84 -2.83 -6.78 -9.19
C LEU A 84 -2.40 -7.39 -10.52
N ARG A 85 -1.42 -6.78 -11.20
CA ARG A 85 -0.87 -7.31 -12.44
C ARG A 85 0.40 -8.10 -12.14
N GLN A 86 0.66 -9.16 -12.91
CA GLN A 86 1.94 -9.89 -12.83
C GLN A 86 3.15 -8.97 -13.03
N MET A 87 3.02 -7.94 -13.87
CA MET A 87 4.05 -6.91 -14.03
C MET A 87 4.38 -6.17 -12.73
N ASP A 88 3.40 -5.96 -11.85
CA ASP A 88 3.62 -5.30 -10.56
C ASP A 88 4.39 -6.22 -9.60
N ILE A 89 4.07 -7.51 -9.61
CA ILE A 89 4.82 -8.54 -8.85
C ILE A 89 6.27 -8.61 -9.33
N GLY A 90 6.49 -8.70 -10.65
CA GLY A 90 7.84 -8.72 -11.23
C GLY A 90 8.66 -7.46 -10.89
N ARG A 91 8.03 -6.29 -10.84
CA ARG A 91 8.69 -5.05 -10.37
C ARG A 91 9.08 -5.14 -8.90
N CYS A 92 8.22 -5.68 -8.05
CA CYS A 92 8.52 -5.87 -6.63
C CYS A 92 9.68 -6.86 -6.41
N ILE A 93 9.69 -7.98 -7.13
CA ILE A 93 10.79 -8.97 -7.08
C ILE A 93 12.14 -8.33 -7.44
N ASN A 94 12.16 -7.50 -8.48
CA ASN A 94 13.36 -6.78 -8.90
C ASN A 94 13.81 -5.72 -7.87
N ALA A 95 12.85 -5.00 -7.28
CA ALA A 95 13.12 -4.03 -6.21
C ALA A 95 13.79 -4.69 -5.00
N LEU A 96 13.26 -5.83 -4.56
CA LEU A 96 13.80 -6.60 -3.44
C LEU A 96 15.17 -7.19 -3.75
N GLY A 97 15.40 -7.67 -4.98
CA GLY A 97 16.73 -8.15 -5.41
C GLY A 97 17.78 -7.05 -5.36
N THR A 98 17.44 -5.86 -5.88
CA THR A 98 18.32 -4.68 -5.82
C THR A 98 18.65 -4.31 -4.38
N LEU A 99 17.64 -4.31 -3.49
CA LEU A 99 17.83 -4.05 -2.06
C LEU A 99 18.73 -5.09 -1.38
N ALA A 100 18.54 -6.37 -1.67
CA ALA A 100 19.34 -7.45 -1.09
C ALA A 100 20.82 -7.33 -1.50
N GLU A 101 21.10 -7.00 -2.76
CA GLU A 101 22.46 -6.73 -3.23
C GLU A 101 23.09 -5.52 -2.52
N MET A 102 22.35 -4.42 -2.37
CA MET A 102 22.84 -3.21 -1.71
C MET A 102 23.19 -3.46 -0.24
N ILE A 103 22.31 -4.13 0.51
CA ILE A 103 22.58 -4.48 1.92
C ILE A 103 23.78 -5.42 2.02
N SER A 104 23.88 -6.41 1.12
CA SER A 104 25.01 -7.35 1.10
C SER A 104 26.35 -6.65 0.82
N ARG A 105 26.38 -5.65 -0.08
CA ARG A 105 27.58 -4.84 -0.35
C ARG A 105 27.99 -4.01 0.86
N LYS A 106 27.04 -3.38 1.56
CA LYS A 106 27.32 -2.62 2.79
C LYS A 106 27.92 -3.49 3.89
N LEU A 107 27.51 -4.75 4.00
CA LEU A 107 28.05 -5.71 4.96
C LEU A 107 29.46 -6.22 4.57
N ALA A 108 29.82 -6.16 3.29
CA ALA A 108 31.10 -6.67 2.78
C ALA A 108 32.25 -5.63 2.83
N VAL A 109 31.95 -4.34 3.03
CA VAL A 109 32.96 -3.29 3.21
C VAL A 109 33.24 -3.11 4.70
N PRO A 110 34.43 -3.46 5.21
CA PRO A 110 34.82 -3.10 6.56
C PRO A 110 35.03 -1.58 6.62
N GLU A 111 34.43 -0.92 7.61
CA GLU A 111 34.65 0.50 7.90
C GLU A 111 36.15 0.77 8.05
N THR A 112 36.75 1.44 7.06
CA THR A 112 38.03 2.12 7.24
C THR A 112 37.74 3.59 7.50
N ASP A 113 38.03 4.01 8.73
CA ASP A 113 37.91 5.35 9.33
C ASP A 113 38.14 6.53 8.38
N VAL A 114 37.21 7.50 8.36
CA VAL A 114 37.53 8.94 8.54
C VAL A 114 36.38 9.63 9.28
N SER A 115 36.73 10.34 10.34
CA SER A 115 35.85 11.11 11.23
C SER A 115 34.98 12.14 10.51
N ASP A 116 33.68 12.19 10.83
CA ASP A 116 33.04 13.47 11.12
C ASP A 116 31.90 13.33 12.13
N SER A 117 31.89 14.26 13.08
CA SER A 117 31.04 14.23 14.25
C SER A 117 29.64 14.73 13.92
N ASN A 118 28.62 14.14 14.56
CA ASN A 118 27.23 14.62 14.65
C ASN A 118 26.21 14.11 13.60
N ARG A 119 26.03 12.79 13.49
CA ARG A 119 24.72 12.20 13.15
C ARG A 119 24.13 11.50 14.37
N LYS A 120 23.11 12.12 14.97
CA LYS A 120 22.29 11.56 16.06
C LYS A 120 21.61 10.26 15.61
N GLY A 121 21.94 9.15 16.25
CA GLY A 121 21.00 8.12 16.70
C GLY A 121 20.42 7.09 15.71
N SER A 122 20.97 5.87 15.80
CA SER A 122 20.30 4.53 15.68
C SER A 122 19.88 4.07 14.27
N SER A 123 19.90 2.79 13.88
CA SER A 123 20.11 1.50 14.55
C SER A 123 20.63 0.50 13.47
N ALA A 124 20.92 -0.76 13.81
CA ALA A 124 21.22 -1.83 12.84
C ALA A 124 20.29 -1.80 11.60
N PRO A 125 20.73 -2.30 10.41
CA PRO A 125 19.87 -2.31 9.24
C PRO A 125 18.52 -2.96 9.60
N PRO A 126 17.39 -2.27 9.41
CA PRO A 126 16.09 -2.70 9.94
C PRO A 126 15.56 -3.99 9.28
N VAL A 127 16.24 -4.48 8.24
CA VAL A 127 15.88 -5.68 7.48
C VAL A 127 17.10 -6.57 7.28
N SER A 128 16.95 -7.86 7.55
CA SER A 128 17.98 -8.85 7.22
C SER A 128 17.87 -9.30 5.74
N VAL A 129 19.01 -9.63 5.12
CA VAL A 129 19.02 -10.17 3.75
C VAL A 129 18.14 -11.43 3.65
N ALA A 130 18.14 -12.27 4.69
CA ALA A 130 17.28 -13.45 4.75
C ALA A 130 15.78 -13.11 4.65
N GLN A 131 15.31 -12.04 5.32
CA GLN A 131 13.92 -11.60 5.25
C GLN A 131 13.54 -11.06 3.86
N LEU A 132 14.47 -10.37 3.19
CA LEU A 132 14.25 -9.91 1.81
C LEU A 132 14.11 -11.09 0.85
N LEU A 133 14.99 -12.07 0.96
CA LEU A 133 14.94 -13.29 0.14
C LEU A 133 13.66 -14.09 0.41
N LEU A 134 13.20 -14.14 1.66
CA LEU A 134 11.94 -14.79 2.04
C LEU A 134 10.74 -14.14 1.35
N LEU A 135 10.67 -12.81 1.39
CA LEU A 135 9.61 -12.05 0.73
C LEU A 135 9.70 -12.19 -0.79
N GLN A 136 10.91 -12.12 -1.36
CA GLN A 136 11.14 -12.31 -2.79
C GLN A 136 10.70 -13.71 -3.25
N GLN A 137 11.01 -14.75 -2.49
CA GLN A 137 10.58 -16.12 -2.79
C GLN A 137 9.06 -16.28 -2.69
N SER A 138 8.43 -15.62 -1.72
CA SER A 138 6.97 -15.63 -1.57
C SER A 138 6.29 -14.97 -2.77
N LEU A 139 6.83 -13.84 -3.25
CA LEU A 139 6.34 -13.17 -4.46
C LEU A 139 6.59 -13.98 -5.74
N ALA A 140 7.72 -14.68 -5.85
CA ALA A 140 7.99 -15.54 -6.99
C ALA A 140 7.00 -16.71 -7.08
N LYS A 141 6.64 -17.32 -5.94
CA LYS A 141 5.58 -18.34 -5.88
C LYS A 141 4.22 -17.78 -6.25
N LEU A 142 3.92 -16.54 -5.87
CA LEU A 142 2.67 -15.87 -6.25
C LEU A 142 2.62 -15.63 -7.77
N ASP A 143 3.73 -15.22 -8.38
CA ASP A 143 3.83 -15.03 -9.84
C ASP A 143 3.65 -16.36 -10.61
N GLU A 144 4.25 -17.43 -10.09
CA GLU A 144 4.08 -18.79 -10.62
C GLU A 144 2.61 -19.24 -10.52
N TRP A 145 1.99 -19.12 -9.34
CA TRP A 145 0.58 -19.44 -9.14
C TRP A 145 -0.35 -18.64 -10.05
N MET A 146 -0.10 -17.34 -10.26
CA MET A 146 -0.88 -16.53 -11.21
C MET A 146 -0.74 -17.02 -12.66
N SER A 147 0.39 -17.65 -13.00
CA SER A 147 0.66 -18.17 -14.34
C SER A 147 0.03 -19.55 -14.61
N GLU A 148 -0.38 -20.26 -13.56
CA GLU A 148 -0.92 -21.63 -13.66
C GLU A 148 -2.41 -21.68 -14.06
N PHE A 149 -3.11 -20.53 -14.11
CA PHE A 149 -4.54 -20.51 -14.38
C PHE A 149 -4.90 -20.77 -15.84
N GLU A 150 -5.75 -21.76 -16.06
CA GLU A 150 -6.49 -21.93 -17.31
C GLU A 150 -7.68 -20.96 -17.33
N LEU A 151 -7.66 -20.03 -18.29
CA LEU A 151 -8.72 -19.03 -18.43
C LEU A 151 -9.91 -19.59 -19.19
N SER A 152 -11.11 -19.38 -18.64
CA SER A 152 -12.37 -19.66 -19.33
C SER A 152 -12.61 -18.65 -20.46
N ALA A 153 -13.38 -19.05 -21.47
CA ALA A 153 -13.77 -18.16 -22.56
C ALA A 153 -14.62 -16.98 -22.05
N PRO A 154 -14.65 -15.84 -22.76
CA PRO A 154 -15.51 -14.70 -22.42
C PRO A 154 -16.98 -15.10 -22.25
N THR A 155 -17.65 -14.51 -21.27
CA THR A 155 -19.09 -14.68 -21.00
C THR A 155 -19.85 -13.41 -21.36
N GLU A 156 -21.18 -13.42 -21.22
CA GLU A 156 -22.03 -12.24 -21.46
C GLU A 156 -21.64 -11.05 -20.56
N ASN A 157 -21.23 -11.33 -19.33
CA ASN A 157 -20.84 -10.33 -18.34
C ASN A 157 -19.33 -10.01 -18.34
N LEU A 158 -18.48 -10.97 -18.77
CA LEU A 158 -17.03 -10.84 -18.73
C LEU A 158 -16.44 -10.97 -20.13
N ARG A 159 -16.08 -9.82 -20.72
CA ARG A 159 -15.64 -9.72 -22.12
C ARG A 159 -14.24 -10.27 -22.41
N HIS A 160 -13.46 -10.54 -21.37
CA HIS A 160 -12.10 -11.07 -21.49
C HIS A 160 -12.04 -12.49 -20.92
N PRO A 161 -11.09 -13.35 -21.39
CA PRO A 161 -10.85 -14.64 -20.76
C PRO A 161 -10.55 -14.48 -19.27
N HIS A 162 -11.16 -15.30 -18.43
CA HIS A 162 -11.16 -15.09 -16.98
C HIS A 162 -11.20 -16.42 -16.21
N ALA A 163 -10.72 -16.38 -14.97
CA ALA A 163 -10.96 -17.40 -13.96
C ALA A 163 -11.65 -16.71 -12.78
N LEU A 164 -12.73 -17.31 -12.28
CA LEU A 164 -13.42 -16.83 -11.08
C LEU A 164 -12.99 -17.69 -9.91
N LEU A 165 -12.49 -17.03 -8.87
CA LEU A 165 -12.06 -17.67 -7.63
C LEU A 165 -12.86 -17.08 -6.48
N SER A 166 -13.28 -17.94 -5.56
CA SER A 166 -13.78 -17.51 -4.27
C SER A 166 -12.68 -16.85 -3.45
N LEU A 167 -13.06 -15.99 -2.49
CA LEU A 167 -12.07 -15.38 -1.61
C LEU A 167 -11.31 -16.41 -0.77
N GLU A 168 -11.96 -17.52 -0.42
CA GLU A 168 -11.33 -18.66 0.29
C GLU A 168 -10.19 -19.25 -0.54
N GLU A 169 -10.43 -19.57 -1.82
CA GLU A 169 -9.40 -20.11 -2.72
C GLU A 169 -8.23 -19.13 -2.90
N VAL A 170 -8.51 -17.84 -3.09
CA VAL A 170 -7.46 -16.81 -3.18
C VAL A 170 -6.67 -16.72 -1.89
N THR A 171 -7.33 -16.82 -0.74
CA THR A 171 -6.69 -16.71 0.57
C THR A 171 -5.77 -17.89 0.86
N GLU A 172 -6.26 -19.10 0.59
CA GLU A 172 -5.46 -20.32 0.73
C GLU A 172 -4.23 -20.29 -0.19
N ALA A 173 -4.40 -19.84 -1.43
CA ALA A 173 -3.28 -19.71 -2.36
C ALA A 173 -2.24 -18.68 -1.90
N PHE A 174 -2.66 -17.48 -1.51
CA PHE A 174 -1.76 -16.43 -1.02
C PHE A 174 -1.00 -16.88 0.23
N THR A 175 -1.71 -17.46 1.20
CA THR A 175 -1.06 -17.99 2.41
C THR A 175 -0.06 -19.09 2.08
N ALA A 176 -0.41 -20.03 1.19
CA ALA A 176 0.48 -21.10 0.73
C ALA A 176 1.74 -20.58 0.01
N CYS A 177 1.64 -19.48 -0.73
CA CYS A 177 2.79 -18.84 -1.39
C CYS A 177 3.84 -18.38 -0.37
N SER A 178 3.41 -17.99 0.84
CA SER A 178 4.30 -17.49 1.89
C SER A 178 4.62 -18.51 2.99
N ASP A 179 3.99 -19.69 2.99
CA ASP A 179 4.34 -20.78 3.91
C ASP A 179 5.57 -21.54 3.39
N LEU A 180 6.70 -21.25 4.03
CA LEU A 180 8.00 -21.88 3.75
C LEU A 180 8.34 -23.00 4.74
N SER A 181 7.39 -23.36 5.61
CA SER A 181 7.52 -24.49 6.53
C SER A 181 7.54 -25.83 5.80
N ARG A 182 6.88 -25.92 4.63
CA ARG A 182 6.78 -27.15 3.82
C ARG A 182 8.06 -27.51 3.05
N THR A 183 9.04 -26.61 2.93
CA THR A 183 10.32 -26.87 2.23
C THR A 183 11.45 -27.35 3.14
N ARG A 184 11.29 -27.34 4.47
CA ARG A 184 12.30 -27.88 5.40
C ARG A 184 12.20 -29.41 5.50
N LYS A 185 12.79 -30.12 4.54
CA LYS A 185 13.44 -31.40 4.85
C LYS A 185 14.86 -31.07 5.35
N SER A 186 15.10 -31.36 6.63
CA SER A 186 16.41 -31.40 7.33
C SER A 186 16.91 -30.13 8.05
N GLU A 187 16.94 -30.25 9.39
CA GLU A 187 17.95 -29.79 10.37
C GLU A 187 18.55 -28.38 10.26
N ALA A 188 18.06 -27.44 11.09
CA ALA A 188 18.83 -26.30 11.60
C ALA A 188 18.32 -25.87 13.00
N PRO A 189 19.20 -25.40 13.91
CA PRO A 189 18.89 -25.25 15.33
C PRO A 189 17.99 -24.05 15.62
N ALA A 190 17.00 -24.28 16.48
CA ALA A 190 16.03 -23.31 16.95
C ALA A 190 16.69 -22.27 17.86
N SER A 191 17.01 -21.08 17.33
CA SER A 191 17.25 -19.90 18.19
C SER A 191 17.13 -18.53 17.53
N LEU A 192 16.61 -18.41 16.31
CA LEU A 192 16.29 -17.10 15.73
C LEU A 192 15.03 -17.22 14.85
N ILE A 193 14.01 -16.45 15.24
CA ILE A 193 12.81 -16.04 14.50
C ILE A 193 11.53 -16.88 14.74
N ASP A 194 10.43 -16.16 15.01
CA ASP A 194 9.00 -16.53 14.95
C ASP A 194 8.54 -16.99 13.52
N ASP A 195 9.40 -17.70 12.79
CA ASP A 195 9.45 -17.85 11.33
C ASP A 195 8.40 -18.76 10.69
N ALA A 196 7.48 -19.34 11.46
CA ALA A 196 6.46 -20.25 10.93
C ALA A 196 5.19 -19.53 10.43
N THR A 197 5.09 -18.21 10.60
CA THR A 197 3.89 -17.46 10.22
C THR A 197 3.99 -17.04 8.75
N PRO A 198 3.06 -17.47 7.87
CA PRO A 198 3.06 -17.07 6.47
C PRO A 198 2.94 -15.53 6.35
N LEU A 199 3.82 -14.90 5.59
CA LEU A 199 3.85 -13.43 5.40
C LEU A 199 2.53 -12.89 4.83
N PHE A 200 1.94 -13.62 3.88
CA PHE A 200 0.71 -13.27 3.19
C PHE A 200 -0.50 -13.80 3.98
N SER A 201 -0.54 -13.51 5.27
CA SER A 201 -1.64 -13.89 6.15
C SER A 201 -2.00 -12.73 7.09
N ALA A 202 -3.20 -12.76 7.66
CA ALA A 202 -3.62 -11.77 8.66
C ALA A 202 -2.65 -11.69 9.86
N ARG A 203 -2.05 -12.82 10.25
CA ARG A 203 -1.03 -12.88 11.32
C ARG A 203 0.34 -12.36 10.87
N GLY A 204 0.70 -12.58 9.61
CA GLY A 204 1.94 -12.10 9.00
C GLY A 204 1.92 -10.61 8.63
N LYS A 205 0.75 -9.97 8.58
CA LYS A 205 0.59 -8.56 8.21
C LYS A 205 1.53 -7.59 8.93
N PRO A 206 1.65 -7.59 10.28
CA PRO A 206 2.50 -6.61 10.96
C PRO A 206 3.97 -6.78 10.59
N LEU A 207 4.38 -8.03 10.32
CA LEU A 207 5.72 -8.35 9.85
C LEU A 207 5.94 -7.83 8.42
N LEU A 208 4.99 -8.07 7.51
CA LEU A 208 5.04 -7.56 6.14
C LEU A 208 5.08 -6.03 6.09
N ASP A 209 4.23 -5.35 6.85
CA ASP A 209 4.20 -3.88 6.92
C ASP A 209 5.53 -3.31 7.41
N ARG A 210 6.11 -3.92 8.46
CA ARG A 210 7.43 -3.53 8.98
C ARG A 210 8.54 -3.75 7.96
N LEU A 211 8.52 -4.88 7.25
CA LEU A 211 9.50 -5.18 6.21
C LEU A 211 9.40 -4.19 5.04
N LEU A 212 8.20 -3.94 4.52
CA LEU A 212 7.99 -3.00 3.41
C LEU A 212 8.37 -1.57 3.81
N ALA A 213 8.01 -1.12 5.00
CA ALA A 213 8.40 0.20 5.51
C ALA A 213 9.93 0.35 5.58
N ALA A 214 10.60 -0.68 6.09
CA ALA A 214 12.05 -0.68 6.21
C ALA A 214 12.74 -0.77 4.83
N CYS A 215 12.17 -1.48 3.85
CA CYS A 215 12.64 -1.47 2.46
C CYS A 215 12.52 -0.09 1.82
N MET A 216 11.36 0.57 1.98
CA MET A 216 11.13 1.91 1.43
C MET A 216 12.08 2.93 2.04
N GLN A 217 12.31 2.88 3.36
CA GLN A 217 13.28 3.76 4.03
C GLN A 217 14.70 3.53 3.49
N ALA A 218 15.12 2.26 3.37
CA ALA A 218 16.44 1.92 2.85
C ALA A 218 16.65 2.38 1.40
N LEU A 219 15.60 2.33 0.57
CA LEU A 219 15.63 2.87 -0.80
C LEU A 219 15.75 4.40 -0.81
N GLN A 220 15.01 5.09 0.07
CA GLN A 220 15.02 6.55 0.15
C GLN A 220 16.34 7.11 0.68
N ASP A 221 16.97 6.45 1.65
CA ASP A 221 18.24 6.89 2.22
C ASP A 221 19.40 6.84 1.20
N GLU A 222 19.33 5.95 0.21
CA GLU A 222 20.30 5.84 -0.89
C GLU A 222 20.01 6.81 -2.05
N GLY A 223 18.81 7.39 -2.09
CA GLY A 223 18.28 8.15 -3.23
C GLY A 223 18.87 9.52 -3.50
N ALA A 224 19.93 9.92 -2.81
CA ALA A 224 20.56 11.22 -3.02
C ALA A 224 21.19 11.40 -4.41
N GLU A 225 21.39 10.33 -5.20
CA GLU A 225 22.11 10.42 -6.50
C GLU A 225 21.35 9.88 -7.74
N THR A 226 20.25 9.11 -7.61
CA THR A 226 19.45 8.58 -8.74
C THR A 226 17.94 8.49 -8.45
N GLU A 227 17.26 9.64 -8.38
CA GLU A 227 15.84 9.75 -7.95
C GLU A 227 14.86 8.87 -8.76
N ALA A 228 14.92 8.86 -10.10
CA ALA A 228 13.87 8.25 -10.93
C ALA A 228 13.75 6.72 -10.83
N HIS A 229 14.87 6.02 -10.62
CA HIS A 229 14.86 4.55 -10.50
C HIS A 229 14.36 4.11 -9.12
N ILE A 230 14.71 4.87 -8.08
CA ILE A 230 14.34 4.61 -6.69
C ILE A 230 12.85 4.90 -6.46
N GLU A 231 12.34 5.98 -7.03
CA GLU A 231 10.91 6.32 -6.96
C GLU A 231 10.04 5.19 -7.53
N LYS A 232 10.45 4.57 -8.63
CA LYS A 232 9.73 3.44 -9.23
C LYS A 232 9.70 2.21 -8.31
N HIS A 233 10.79 1.92 -7.60
CA HIS A 233 10.86 0.81 -6.64
C HIS A 233 10.01 1.08 -5.41
N VAL A 234 10.06 2.29 -4.87
CA VAL A 234 9.21 2.72 -3.74
C VAL A 234 7.74 2.61 -4.10
N ASN A 235 7.33 3.11 -5.28
CA ASN A 235 5.95 3.02 -5.76
C ASN A 235 5.49 1.56 -5.92
N SER A 236 6.36 0.67 -6.40
CA SER A 236 6.02 -0.75 -6.55
C SER A 236 5.79 -1.41 -5.18
N LEU A 237 6.64 -1.13 -4.20
CA LEU A 237 6.47 -1.65 -2.83
C LEU A 237 5.26 -1.05 -2.11
N ASP A 238 4.93 0.22 -2.33
CA ASP A 238 3.71 0.82 -1.77
C ASP A 238 2.45 0.21 -2.40
N ASN A 239 2.45 -0.05 -3.71
CA ASN A 239 1.36 -0.76 -4.38
C ASN A 239 1.16 -2.16 -3.79
N LEU A 240 2.25 -2.90 -3.57
CA LEU A 240 2.20 -4.21 -2.92
C LEU A 240 1.56 -4.10 -1.52
N ARG A 241 2.01 -3.13 -0.71
CA ARG A 241 1.43 -2.87 0.62
C ARG A 241 -0.07 -2.59 0.55
N ARG A 242 -0.51 -1.78 -0.40
CA ARG A 242 -1.95 -1.45 -0.59
C ARG A 242 -2.76 -2.69 -0.94
N ILE A 243 -2.27 -3.50 -1.89
CA ILE A 243 -2.95 -4.71 -2.34
C ILE A 243 -3.12 -5.71 -1.19
N PHE A 244 -2.06 -5.95 -0.41
CA PHE A 244 -2.17 -6.80 0.78
C PHE A 244 -3.10 -6.23 1.85
N ASN A 245 -3.11 -4.91 2.03
CA ASN A 245 -4.04 -4.27 2.95
C ASN A 245 -5.50 -4.48 2.55
N VAL A 246 -5.83 -4.25 1.27
CA VAL A 246 -7.18 -4.45 0.75
C VAL A 246 -7.57 -5.92 0.89
N TRP A 247 -6.71 -6.85 0.44
CA TRP A 247 -6.98 -8.28 0.53
C TRP A 247 -7.25 -8.74 1.97
N ILE A 248 -6.42 -8.34 2.94
CA ILE A 248 -6.62 -8.71 4.36
C ILE A 248 -7.90 -8.08 4.92
N CYS A 249 -8.24 -6.86 4.53
CA CYS A 249 -9.48 -6.22 4.95
C CYS A 249 -10.71 -6.95 4.42
N ILE A 250 -10.71 -7.36 3.14
CA ILE A 250 -11.81 -8.14 2.54
C ILE A 250 -11.95 -9.49 3.27
N HIS A 251 -10.84 -10.19 3.52
CA HIS A 251 -10.85 -11.46 4.24
C HIS A 251 -11.35 -11.31 5.68
N ALA A 252 -10.90 -10.29 6.40
CA ALA A 252 -11.36 -10.02 7.77
C ALA A 252 -12.86 -9.68 7.82
N PHE A 253 -13.38 -9.00 6.80
CA PHE A 253 -14.80 -8.68 6.69
C PHE A 253 -15.65 -9.94 6.45
N GLU A 254 -15.23 -10.83 5.55
CA GLU A 254 -15.94 -12.10 5.30
C GLU A 254 -15.98 -13.01 6.52
N VAL A 255 -14.84 -13.23 7.20
CA VAL A 255 -14.78 -14.07 8.42
C VAL A 255 -15.72 -13.51 9.50
N LYS A 256 -15.79 -12.19 9.64
CA LYS A 256 -16.71 -11.54 10.58
C LYS A 256 -18.17 -11.72 10.19
N ASN A 257 -18.51 -11.67 8.90
CA ASN A 257 -19.87 -11.90 8.42
C ASN A 257 -20.30 -13.37 8.53
N GLN A 258 -19.40 -14.33 8.31
CA GLN A 258 -19.68 -15.75 8.56
C GLN A 258 -19.98 -16.00 10.04
N SER A 259 -19.28 -15.31 10.96
CA SER A 259 -19.56 -15.37 12.41
C SER A 259 -20.86 -14.70 12.87
N LEU A 260 -21.47 -13.89 12.00
CA LEU A 260 -22.75 -13.20 12.23
C LEU A 260 -23.94 -13.86 11.53
N SER A 261 -23.73 -14.98 10.82
CA SER A 261 -24.83 -15.80 10.34
C SER A 261 -25.57 -16.42 11.55
N PRO A 262 -26.88 -16.21 11.70
CA PRO A 262 -27.60 -16.82 12.81
C PRO A 262 -27.64 -18.32 12.57
N VAL A 263 -27.25 -19.08 13.59
CA VAL A 263 -27.67 -20.47 13.74
C VAL A 263 -29.19 -20.50 13.56
N SER A 264 -29.62 -21.39 12.67
CA SER A 264 -30.98 -21.66 12.18
C SER A 264 -32.11 -21.52 13.19
#